data_AF-A0A7K0T6U0-F1
#
_entry.id   AF-A0A7K0T6U0-F1
#
_cell.length_a   1.000
_cell.length_b   1.000
_cell.length_c   1.000
_cell.angle_alpha   90.00
_cell.angle_beta   90.00
_cell.angle_gamma   90.00
#
_symmetry.space_group_name_H-M   'P 1'
#
loop_
_entity.id
_entity.type
_entity.pdbx_description
1 polymer ?
#
loop_
_entity_poly.entity_id
_entity_poly.type
_entity_poly.pdbx_seq_one_letter_code
_entity_poly.pdbx_strand_id
1 'polypeptide(L)'
;MTYDVNKIRSHFPSLNTGLAFFCGPGGSQVPDVVGAAIANAITKPISNRNTNTESEKNAEEIVLGFRQAVGDLIDVDPRGVVYGRSWTQLTYDFSR
;
A
#
# COMPACT_ATOMS: atom_id res chain seq x y z
N MET A 1 16.99 14.30 -14.54
CA MET A 1 17.28 13.29 -13.50
C MET A 1 17.48 11.96 -14.21
N THR A 2 18.59 11.27 -13.97
CA THR A 2 18.84 9.94 -14.56
C THR A 2 18.29 8.87 -13.64
N TYR A 3 17.56 7.91 -14.17
CA TYR A 3 16.98 6.80 -13.41
C TYR A 3 18.06 5.79 -13.03
N ASP A 4 18.31 5.61 -11.73
CA ASP A 4 19.27 4.63 -11.21
C ASP A 4 18.56 3.30 -10.88
N VAL A 5 18.66 2.35 -11.81
CA VAL A 5 18.03 1.04 -11.67
C VAL A 5 18.65 0.20 -10.54
N ASN A 6 19.94 0.38 -10.24
CA ASN A 6 20.61 -0.42 -9.21
C ASN A 6 20.12 -0.01 -7.82
N LYS A 7 19.96 1.31 -7.60
CA LYS A 7 19.34 1.85 -6.39
C LYS A 7 17.90 1.37 -6.21
N ILE A 8 17.11 1.29 -7.29
CA ILE A 8 15.73 0.78 -7.17
C ILE A 8 15.74 -0.72 -6.85
N ARG A 9 16.58 -1.52 -7.52
CA ARG A 9 16.67 -2.97 -7.30
C ARG A 9 17.12 -3.33 -5.88
N SER A 10 17.94 -2.50 -5.22
CA SER A 10 18.35 -2.77 -3.83
C SER A 10 17.20 -2.77 -2.83
N HIS A 11 16.05 -2.15 -3.18
CA HIS A 11 14.85 -2.20 -2.35
C HIS A 11 14.04 -3.49 -2.51
N PHE A 12 14.41 -4.44 -3.37
CA PHE A 12 13.65 -5.67 -3.59
C PHE A 12 14.43 -6.92 -3.14
N PRO A 13 14.29 -7.35 -1.87
CA PRO A 13 15.03 -8.50 -1.33
C PRO A 13 14.85 -9.79 -2.11
N SER A 14 13.70 -9.98 -2.78
CA SER A 14 13.46 -11.18 -3.60
C SER A 14 14.44 -11.33 -4.77
N LEU A 15 15.05 -10.23 -5.23
CA LEU A 15 16.08 -10.27 -6.27
C LEU A 15 17.41 -10.90 -5.78
N ASN A 16 17.65 -10.95 -4.47
CA ASN A 16 18.85 -11.56 -3.90
C ASN A 16 18.86 -13.10 -4.04
N THR A 17 17.73 -13.70 -4.42
CA THR A 17 17.63 -15.13 -4.71
C THR A 17 18.35 -15.53 -6.01
N GLY A 18 18.73 -14.56 -6.85
CA GLY A 18 19.31 -14.80 -8.18
C GLY A 18 18.27 -15.13 -9.26
N LEU A 19 16.98 -15.18 -8.91
CA LEU A 19 15.90 -15.42 -9.87
C LEU A 19 15.58 -14.19 -10.73
N ALA A 20 15.22 -14.44 -11.99
CA ALA A 20 14.72 -13.41 -12.89
C ALA A 20 13.19 -13.47 -12.98
N PHE A 21 12.51 -12.39 -12.57
CA PHE A 21 11.06 -12.29 -12.54
C PHE A 21 10.53 -11.56 -13.79
N PHE A 22 10.04 -12.32 -14.77
CA PHE A 22 9.48 -11.77 -16.02
C PHE A 22 7.94 -11.65 -16.01
N CYS A 23 7.27 -12.02 -14.92
CA CYS A 23 5.81 -12.01 -14.81
C CYS A 23 5.28 -10.82 -13.98
N GLY A 24 5.69 -9.59 -14.32
CA GLY A 24 5.14 -8.39 -13.68
C GLY A 24 3.60 -8.31 -13.70
N PRO A 25 2.92 -8.66 -14.81
CA PRO A 25 1.45 -8.65 -14.88
C PRO A 25 0.75 -9.63 -13.93
N GLY A 26 1.42 -10.72 -13.53
CA GLY A 26 0.88 -11.68 -12.56
C GLY A 26 1.01 -11.23 -11.11
N GLY A 27 1.80 -10.19 -10.85
CA GLY A 27 2.08 -9.65 -9.53
C GLY A 27 3.52 -9.15 -9.43
N SER A 28 3.68 -7.91 -8.96
CA SER A 28 5.00 -7.34 -8.71
C SER A 28 5.66 -7.95 -7.48
N GLN A 29 7.00 -7.92 -7.46
CA GLN A 29 7.75 -8.12 -6.23
C GLN A 29 7.50 -6.97 -5.26
N VAL A 30 7.59 -7.25 -3.95
CA VAL A 30 7.32 -6.25 -2.89
C VAL A 30 8.65 -5.64 -2.44
N PRO A 31 8.79 -4.30 -2.42
CA PRO A 31 9.98 -3.67 -1.88
C PRO A 31 9.99 -3.73 -0.34
N ASP A 32 11.19 -3.66 0.23
CA ASP A 32 11.45 -3.73 1.67
C ASP A 32 10.62 -2.74 2.50
N VAL A 33 10.49 -1.50 2.01
CA VAL A 33 9.70 -0.44 2.65
C VAL A 33 8.23 -0.80 2.83
N VAL A 34 7.63 -1.54 1.89
CA VAL A 34 6.23 -1.98 1.99
C VAL A 34 6.11 -3.09 3.03
N GLY A 35 7.03 -4.05 3.02
CA GLY A 35 7.07 -5.11 4.04
C GLY A 35 7.24 -4.53 5.46
N ALA A 36 8.16 -3.57 5.61
CA ALA A 36 8.38 -2.87 6.87
C ALA A 36 7.15 -2.08 7.34
N ALA A 37 6.46 -1.39 6.42
CA ALA A 37 5.24 -0.65 6.74
C ALA A 37 4.10 -1.57 7.23
N ILE A 38 3.90 -2.72 6.57
CA ILE A 38 2.90 -3.72 6.98
C ILE A 38 3.27 -4.27 8.36
N ALA A 39 4.52 -4.69 8.56
CA ALA A 39 4.98 -5.22 9.85
C ALA A 39 4.76 -4.19 10.97
N ASN A 40 5.16 -2.94 10.76
CA ASN A 40 4.96 -1.86 11.72
C ASN A 40 3.47 -1.66 12.06
N ALA A 41 2.60 -1.64 11.05
CA ALA A 41 1.17 -1.47 11.24
C ALA A 41 0.60 -2.60 12.12
N ILE A 42 0.81 -3.87 11.75
CA ILE A 42 0.17 -4.99 12.45
C ILE A 42 0.74 -5.24 13.86
N THR A 43 1.94 -4.74 14.17
CA THR A 43 2.54 -4.85 15.52
C THR A 43 2.24 -3.66 16.43
N LYS A 44 1.64 -2.58 15.91
CA LYS A 44 1.19 -1.44 16.72
C LYS A 44 -0.14 -1.75 17.42
N PRO A 45 -0.49 -1.05 18.50
CA PRO A 45 -1.86 -1.05 19.01
C PRO A 45 -2.81 -0.60 17.89
N ILE A 46 -3.74 -1.46 17.48
CA ILE A 46 -4.74 -1.15 16.45
C ILE A 46 -6.10 -1.66 16.90
N SER A 47 -7.11 -0.79 16.79
CA SER A 47 -8.51 -1.12 17.01
C SER A 47 -9.37 -0.55 15.87
N ASN A 48 -10.69 -0.52 16.04
CA ASN A 48 -11.57 0.22 15.15
C ASN A 48 -11.17 1.70 15.09
N ARG A 49 -11.43 2.35 13.96
CA ARG A 49 -11.16 3.77 13.71
C ARG A 49 -11.99 4.65 14.63
N ASN A 50 -11.32 5.58 15.30
CA ASN A 50 -11.90 6.66 16.11
C ASN A 50 -10.76 7.60 16.54
N THR A 51 -11.02 8.54 17.45
CA THR A 51 -10.04 9.55 17.87
C THR A 51 -9.74 9.57 19.38
N ASN A 52 -10.21 8.60 20.18
CA ASN A 52 -10.09 8.69 21.64
C ASN A 52 -8.83 8.00 22.15
N THR A 53 -8.63 6.72 21.81
CA THR A 53 -7.48 5.93 22.26
C THR A 53 -6.35 5.95 21.24
N GLU A 54 -5.15 5.53 21.68
CA GLU A 54 -4.01 5.37 20.78
C GLU A 54 -4.28 4.34 19.66
N SER A 55 -4.88 3.20 20.00
CA SER A 55 -5.18 2.15 19.03
C SER A 55 -6.18 2.58 17.97
N GLU A 56 -7.13 3.44 18.34
CA GLU A 56 -8.11 4.04 17.43
C GLU A 56 -7.45 5.05 16.48
N LYS A 57 -6.60 5.92 17.03
CA LYS A 57 -5.85 6.93 16.26
C LYS A 57 -4.89 6.30 15.25
N ASN A 58 -4.20 5.22 15.64
CA ASN A 58 -3.32 4.47 14.73
C ASN A 58 -4.09 3.93 13.53
N ALA A 59 -5.30 3.39 13.74
CA ALA A 59 -6.15 2.92 12.65
C ALA A 59 -6.64 4.08 11.76
N GLU A 60 -6.98 5.22 12.37
CA GLU A 60 -7.40 6.42 11.65
C GLU A 60 -6.28 6.96 10.75
N GLU A 61 -5.07 7.10 11.27
CA GLU A 61 -3.90 7.57 10.55
C GLU A 61 -3.58 6.70 9.33
N ILE A 62 -3.60 5.36 9.48
CA ILE A 62 -3.35 4.43 8.37
C ILE A 62 -4.37 4.63 7.25
N VAL A 63 -5.65 4.76 7.58
CA VAL A 63 -6.71 4.89 6.56
C VAL A 63 -6.69 6.27 5.89
N LEU A 64 -6.47 7.35 6.64
CA LEU A 64 -6.34 8.69 6.07
C LEU A 64 -5.09 8.82 5.22
N GLY A 65 -3.96 8.26 5.67
CA GLY A 65 -2.71 8.23 4.92
C GLY A 65 -2.83 7.44 3.62
N PHE A 66 -3.52 6.29 3.63
CA PHE A 66 -3.83 5.55 2.41
C PHE A 66 -4.63 6.39 1.42
N ARG A 67 -5.72 7.04 1.87
CA ARG A 67 -6.57 7.86 1.00
C ARG A 67 -5.81 9.03 0.41
N GLN A 68 -5.00 9.71 1.21
CA GLN A 68 -4.14 10.79 0.75
C GLN A 68 -3.15 10.31 -0.31
N ALA A 69 -2.42 9.23 -0.04
CA ALA A 69 -1.42 8.69 -0.96
C ALA A 69 -2.01 8.27 -2.31
N VAL A 70 -3.22 7.69 -2.32
CA VAL A 70 -3.93 7.39 -3.57
C VAL A 70 -4.39 8.67 -4.25
N GLY A 71 -4.97 9.62 -3.51
CA GLY A 71 -5.37 10.93 -4.03
C GLY A 71 -4.21 11.64 -4.75
N ASP A 72 -3.03 11.62 -4.14
CA ASP A 72 -1.81 12.20 -4.72
C ASP A 72 -1.33 11.43 -5.97
N LEU A 73 -1.45 10.10 -5.98
CA LEU A 73 -0.98 9.26 -7.09
C LEU A 73 -1.79 9.46 -8.38
N ILE A 74 -3.11 9.65 -8.26
CA ILE A 74 -4.02 9.75 -9.41
C ILE A 74 -4.68 11.14 -9.55
N ASP A 75 -4.23 12.13 -8.77
CA ASP A 75 -4.70 13.53 -8.78
C ASP A 75 -6.21 13.68 -8.56
N VAL A 76 -6.71 13.15 -7.44
CA VAL A 76 -8.14 13.23 -7.06
C VAL A 76 -8.32 13.63 -5.59
N ASP A 77 -9.53 14.07 -5.24
CA ASP A 77 -9.90 14.32 -3.84
C ASP A 77 -9.81 13.00 -3.04
N PRO A 78 -8.99 12.93 -1.97
CA PRO A 78 -8.82 11.71 -1.17
C PRO A 78 -10.12 11.24 -0.49
N ARG A 79 -11.12 12.11 -0.33
CA ARG A 79 -12.45 11.73 0.19
C ARG A 79 -13.22 10.82 -0.76
N GLY A 80 -12.88 10.83 -2.05
CA GLY A 80 -13.44 9.94 -3.07
C GLY A 80 -12.76 8.56 -3.13
N VAL A 81 -11.66 8.34 -2.40
CA VAL A 81 -10.92 7.07 -2.43
C VAL A 81 -11.58 6.02 -1.56
N VAL A 82 -11.98 4.92 -2.19
CA VAL A 82 -12.57 3.74 -1.54
C VAL A 82 -11.59 2.57 -1.60
N TYR A 83 -11.42 1.86 -0.49
CA TYR A 83 -10.65 0.63 -0.40
C TYR A 83 -11.58 -0.58 -0.42
N GLY A 84 -11.15 -1.66 -1.07
CA GLY A 84 -11.87 -2.93 -1.12
C GLY A 84 -10.92 -4.09 -1.35
N ARG A 85 -11.48 -5.31 -1.32
CA ARG A 85 -10.69 -6.55 -1.43
C ARG A 85 -9.93 -6.66 -2.76
N SER A 86 -10.52 -6.22 -3.86
CA SER A 86 -9.89 -6.19 -5.17
C SER A 86 -10.60 -5.22 -6.12
N TRP A 87 -9.89 -4.81 -7.18
CA TRP A 87 -10.48 -4.07 -8.30
C TRP A 87 -11.71 -4.76 -8.88
N THR A 88 -11.61 -6.08 -9.14
CA THR A 88 -12.73 -6.86 -9.69
C THR A 88 -13.97 -6.76 -8.82
N GLN A 89 -13.81 -6.93 -7.49
CA GLN A 89 -14.96 -6.86 -6.60
C GLN A 89 -15.56 -5.45 -6.59
N LEU A 90 -14.73 -4.41 -6.43
CA LEU A 90 -15.22 -3.03 -6.41
C LEU A 90 -15.98 -2.67 -7.69
N THR A 91 -15.49 -3.09 -8.86
CA THR A 91 -16.19 -2.86 -10.13
C THR A 91 -17.59 -3.50 -10.11
N TYR A 92 -17.72 -4.74 -9.65
CA TYR A 92 -19.03 -5.39 -9.56
C TYR A 92 -19.95 -4.71 -8.54
N ASP A 93 -19.41 -4.32 -7.38
CA ASP A 93 -20.16 -3.67 -6.30
C ASP A 93 -20.68 -2.28 -6.73
N PHE A 94 -19.95 -1.54 -7.57
CA PHE A 94 -20.35 -0.21 -8.08
C PHE A 94 -21.07 -0.22 -9.43
N SER A 95 -21.05 -1.31 -10.18
CA SER A 95 -21.69 -1.41 -11.49
C SER A 95 -23.22 -1.57 -11.46
N ARG A 96 -23.81 -1.54 -10.26
CA ARG A 96 -25.24 -1.74 -10.01
C ARG A 96 -25.80 -0.58 -9.21
#